data_AF-A0AB34GJ61-F1
#
_entry.id   AF-A0AB34GJ61-F1
#
_cell.length_a   1.000
_cell.length_b   1.000
_cell.length_c   1.000
_cell.angle_alpha   90.00
_cell.angle_beta   90.00
_cell.angle_gamma   90.00
#
_symmetry.space_group_name_H-M   'P 1'
#
loop_
_entity.id
_entity.type
_entity.pdbx_description
1 polymer ?
#
loop_
_entity_poly.entity_id
_entity_poly.type
_entity_poly.pdbx_seq_one_letter_code
_entity_poly.pdbx_strand_id
1 'polypeptide(L)'
;MLDCRDRPVLQAIFLNSNCFEHLIRLLQNCKLFLNANSKVADKNEKDLANKLLTEMNEDQVFQAQLDCLAVSTIQALTAVMNKSPAAKEVFKERIGYTHMFEVLKSMGQPPLELLKELMNMAVEGDHTSVGILGISNVQPLLLLIQWLPELESHDLQIFISDWLKRICCINRQSRTTCVNANMGIRITETLNSHSSLHRTCAENLIALHGSLGSQSVSSEEIRQLLGLLRVDESEYIHPYTTLVTRAILTMARKQSLESALQYFNLSHSMAGISVPSIQKWPGSAFSFNAWFCLDQDQLTLGNANKGGKRKQLYSDDETVQLTSKVLIIRTFVSFFTGSGMGFEAFITHSGMLVVAVCTKREYATVMLPDHSFCDSLWHNITIVHMPGKRPFGQSLVYIYDNGQQKVSAPLRFPATNEVSTSNLLFFFFK
;
A
#
# COMPACT_ATOMS: atom_id res chain seq x y z
N MET A 1 0.62 -10.48 24.69
CA MET A 1 0.91 -11.85 24.21
C MET A 1 1.74 -11.87 22.93
N LEU A 2 1.41 -11.06 21.90
CA LEU A 2 2.14 -11.05 20.62
C LEU A 2 3.39 -10.14 20.59
N ASP A 3 3.76 -9.50 21.69
CA ASP A 3 5.00 -8.71 21.78
C ASP A 3 6.17 -9.60 22.24
N CYS A 4 6.59 -10.52 21.36
CA CYS A 4 7.66 -11.47 21.64
C CYS A 4 8.50 -11.72 20.37
N ARG A 5 9.72 -12.25 20.56
CA ARG A 5 10.64 -12.56 19.45
C ARG A 5 10.06 -13.61 18.49
N ASP A 6 9.29 -14.56 19.00
CA ASP A 6 8.68 -15.65 18.22
C ASP A 6 7.30 -15.28 17.64
N ARG A 7 7.01 -13.97 17.48
CA ARG A 7 5.75 -13.48 16.91
C ARG A 7 5.34 -14.19 15.61
N PRO A 8 6.23 -14.40 14.61
CA PRO A 8 5.84 -15.07 13.37
C PRO A 8 5.33 -16.49 13.60
N VAL A 9 5.90 -17.21 14.56
CA VAL A 9 5.47 -18.57 14.93
C VAL A 9 4.10 -18.53 15.59
N LEU A 10 3.89 -17.62 16.55
CA LEU A 10 2.57 -17.45 17.17
C LEU A 10 1.51 -17.04 16.16
N GLN A 11 1.82 -16.12 15.24
CA GLN A 11 0.91 -15.73 14.15
C GLN A 11 0.53 -16.95 13.31
N ALA A 12 1.49 -17.80 12.91
CA ALA A 12 1.20 -19.02 12.17
C ALA A 12 0.27 -19.98 12.95
N ILE A 13 0.49 -20.13 14.27
CA ILE A 13 -0.38 -20.94 15.14
C ILE A 13 -1.81 -20.37 15.15
N PHE A 14 -1.98 -19.06 15.34
CA PHE A 14 -3.29 -18.41 15.35
C PHE A 14 -4.01 -18.51 13.99
N LEU A 15 -3.28 -18.36 12.89
CA LEU A 15 -3.83 -18.52 11.55
C LEU A 15 -4.30 -19.96 11.28
N ASN A 16 -3.53 -20.95 11.75
CA ASN A 16 -3.91 -22.36 11.66
C ASN A 16 -5.10 -22.72 12.55
N SER A 17 -5.32 -21.99 13.65
CA SER A 17 -6.45 -22.20 14.55
C SER A 17 -7.72 -21.44 14.14
N ASN A 18 -7.81 -20.91 12.91
CA ASN A 18 -8.96 -20.14 12.42
C ASN A 18 -9.36 -18.99 13.36
N CYS A 19 -8.36 -18.31 13.95
CA CYS A 19 -8.61 -17.30 14.98
C CYS A 19 -9.52 -16.16 14.50
N PHE A 20 -9.41 -15.75 13.24
CA PHE A 20 -10.20 -14.68 12.66
C PHE A 20 -11.68 -15.02 12.61
N GLU A 21 -12.00 -16.23 12.16
CA GLU A 21 -13.35 -16.77 12.08
C GLU A 21 -13.97 -16.87 13.47
N HIS A 22 -13.19 -17.30 14.47
CA HIS A 22 -13.66 -17.39 15.84
C HIS A 22 -13.96 -16.01 16.45
N LEU A 23 -13.10 -15.03 16.23
CA LEU A 23 -13.29 -13.67 16.72
C LEU A 23 -14.52 -12.98 16.12
N ILE A 24 -14.69 -13.05 14.80
CA ILE A 24 -15.83 -12.43 14.11
C ILE A 24 -17.14 -13.15 14.47
N ARG A 25 -17.13 -14.48 14.58
CA ARG A 25 -18.32 -15.25 14.97
C ARG A 25 -18.71 -14.99 16.42
N LEU A 26 -17.74 -14.79 17.32
CA LEU A 26 -18.01 -14.40 18.70
C LEU A 26 -18.80 -13.09 18.74
N LEU A 27 -18.33 -12.08 18.00
CA LEU A 27 -19.01 -10.79 17.86
C LEU A 27 -20.46 -10.93 17.34
N GLN A 28 -20.66 -11.70 16.27
CA GLN A 28 -21.99 -11.98 15.72
C GLN A 28 -22.90 -12.69 16.72
N ASN A 29 -22.40 -13.73 17.39
CA ASN A 29 -23.16 -14.52 18.34
C ASN A 29 -23.61 -13.67 19.55
N CYS A 30 -22.75 -12.80 20.05
CA CYS A 30 -23.10 -11.88 21.13
C CYS A 30 -24.26 -10.95 20.72
N LYS A 31 -24.26 -10.43 19.49
CA LYS A 31 -25.39 -9.61 19.00
C LYS A 31 -26.67 -10.43 18.83
N LEU A 32 -26.58 -11.64 18.29
CA LEU A 32 -27.74 -12.53 18.12
C LEU A 32 -28.37 -12.92 19.45
N PHE A 33 -27.54 -13.22 20.47
CA PHE A 33 -28.01 -13.54 21.81
C PHE A 33 -28.82 -12.39 22.42
N LEU A 34 -28.38 -11.15 22.23
CA LEU A 34 -29.11 -9.96 22.71
C LEU A 34 -30.45 -9.78 21.98
N ASN A 35 -30.44 -9.89 20.65
CA ASN A 35 -31.66 -9.79 19.84
C ASN A 35 -32.68 -10.89 20.18
N ALA A 36 -32.23 -12.04 20.67
CA ALA A 36 -33.11 -13.12 21.13
C ALA A 36 -33.70 -12.82 22.51
N ASN A 37 -32.91 -12.28 23.44
CA ASN A 37 -33.38 -11.95 24.79
C ASN A 37 -34.38 -10.78 24.80
N SER A 38 -34.17 -9.75 23.98
CA SER A 38 -35.11 -8.62 23.87
C SER A 38 -36.50 -9.06 23.37
N LYS A 39 -36.56 -9.99 22.41
CA LYS A 39 -37.83 -10.55 21.91
C LYS A 39 -38.59 -11.42 22.92
N VAL A 40 -37.93 -11.91 23.96
CA VAL A 40 -38.54 -12.74 25.01
C VAL A 40 -39.11 -11.86 26.13
N ALA A 41 -38.49 -10.71 26.41
CA ALA A 41 -38.93 -9.74 27.42
C ALA A 41 -40.29 -9.09 27.10
N ASP A 42 -40.58 -8.84 25.82
CA ASP A 42 -41.85 -8.24 25.32
C ASP A 42 -43.12 -9.06 25.63
N LYS A 43 -43.00 -10.31 26.13
CA LYS A 43 -44.15 -11.20 26.36
C LYS A 43 -44.73 -11.18 27.79
N ASN A 44 -44.12 -10.47 28.74
CA ASN A 44 -44.57 -10.47 30.14
C ASN A 44 -44.94 -9.06 30.64
N GLU A 45 -46.20 -8.67 30.37
CA GLU A 45 -46.84 -7.49 30.95
C GLU A 45 -47.11 -7.66 32.46
N LYS A 46 -46.80 -6.59 33.20
CA LYS A 46 -47.08 -6.27 34.63
C LYS A 46 -45.84 -6.15 35.52
N ASP A 47 -45.02 -5.13 35.27
CA ASP A 47 -44.63 -4.11 36.28
C ASP A 47 -43.85 -2.97 35.60
N LEU A 48 -44.57 -2.07 34.91
CA LEU A 48 -44.03 -1.28 33.80
C LEU A 48 -42.97 -0.24 34.22
N ALA A 49 -43.13 0.44 35.36
CA ALA A 49 -42.27 1.59 35.69
C ALA A 49 -40.90 1.18 36.28
N ASN A 50 -40.87 0.15 37.12
CA ASN A 50 -39.62 -0.36 37.69
C ASN A 50 -38.86 -1.22 36.68
N LYS A 51 -39.56 -2.00 35.84
CA LYS A 51 -38.93 -2.70 34.71
C LYS A 51 -38.28 -1.76 33.72
N LEU A 52 -38.95 -0.68 33.30
CA LEU A 52 -38.37 0.26 32.33
C LEU A 52 -37.07 0.89 32.84
N LEU A 53 -36.98 1.24 34.12
CA LEU A 53 -35.76 1.80 34.71
C LEU A 53 -34.64 0.75 34.85
N THR A 54 -34.95 -0.52 35.14
CA THR A 54 -33.95 -1.60 35.14
C THR A 54 -33.56 -2.04 33.74
N GLU A 55 -34.50 -2.15 32.79
CA GLU A 55 -34.28 -2.53 31.39
C GLU A 55 -33.45 -1.47 30.66
N MET A 56 -33.73 -0.18 30.87
CA MET A 56 -32.89 0.90 30.31
C MET A 56 -31.46 0.88 30.84
N ASN A 57 -31.27 0.55 32.12
CA ASN A 57 -29.92 0.42 32.70
C ASN A 57 -29.21 -0.85 32.24
N GLU A 58 -29.93 -1.96 32.09
CA GLU A 58 -29.40 -3.21 31.56
C GLU A 58 -28.98 -3.06 30.09
N ASP A 59 -29.85 -2.52 29.23
CA ASP A 59 -29.56 -2.31 27.80
C ASP A 59 -28.35 -1.39 27.58
N GLN A 60 -28.21 -0.31 28.36
CA GLN A 60 -27.04 0.57 28.30
C GLN A 60 -25.75 -0.14 28.76
N VAL A 61 -25.82 -0.92 29.84
CA VAL A 61 -24.66 -1.69 30.34
C VAL A 61 -24.25 -2.77 29.34
N PHE A 62 -25.21 -3.46 28.70
CA PHE A 62 -24.93 -4.48 27.70
C PHE A 62 -24.41 -3.89 26.39
N GLN A 63 -24.92 -2.74 25.96
CA GLN A 63 -24.36 -2.03 24.80
C GLN A 63 -22.91 -1.62 25.07
N ALA A 64 -22.60 -1.12 26.27
CA ALA A 64 -21.22 -0.82 26.66
C ALA A 64 -20.32 -2.07 26.64
N GLN A 65 -20.83 -3.24 27.04
CA GLN A 65 -20.08 -4.50 26.95
C GLN A 65 -19.85 -4.97 25.50
N LEU A 66 -20.85 -4.82 24.63
CA LEU A 66 -20.69 -5.09 23.19
C LEU A 66 -19.64 -4.17 22.57
N ASP A 67 -19.67 -2.89 22.92
CA ASP A 67 -18.72 -1.89 22.48
C ASP A 67 -17.29 -2.27 22.90
N CYS A 68 -17.10 -2.65 24.17
CA CYS A 68 -15.82 -3.17 24.66
C CYS A 68 -15.37 -4.45 23.94
N LEU A 69 -16.30 -5.35 23.61
CA LEU A 69 -16.01 -6.58 22.88
C LEU A 69 -15.59 -6.28 21.43
N ALA A 70 -16.27 -5.36 20.76
CA ALA A 70 -15.93 -4.90 19.42
C ALA A 70 -14.51 -4.31 19.40
N VAL A 71 -14.23 -3.37 20.31
CA VAL A 71 -12.89 -2.78 20.50
C VAL A 71 -11.83 -3.86 20.72
N SER A 72 -12.06 -4.77 21.67
CA SER A 72 -11.11 -5.84 21.99
C SER A 72 -10.87 -6.79 20.81
N THR A 73 -11.90 -7.03 20.00
CA THR A 73 -11.81 -7.87 18.82
C THR A 73 -10.97 -7.21 17.73
N ILE A 74 -11.20 -5.92 17.45
CA ILE A 74 -10.38 -5.15 16.50
C ILE A 74 -8.93 -5.07 16.97
N GLN A 75 -8.67 -4.90 18.27
CA GLN A 75 -7.32 -4.97 18.84
C GLN A 75 -6.67 -6.34 18.64
N ALA A 76 -7.41 -7.43 18.87
CA ALA A 76 -6.91 -8.80 18.67
C ALA A 76 -6.58 -9.07 17.19
N LEU A 77 -7.49 -8.70 16.27
CA LEU A 77 -7.28 -8.79 14.83
C LEU A 77 -6.04 -7.98 14.39
N THR A 78 -5.93 -6.75 14.87
CA THR A 78 -4.77 -5.87 14.61
C THR A 78 -3.49 -6.53 15.09
N ALA A 79 -3.48 -7.07 16.31
CA ALA A 79 -2.29 -7.70 16.88
C ALA A 79 -1.84 -8.93 16.07
N VAL A 80 -2.77 -9.76 15.60
CA VAL A 80 -2.46 -10.92 14.75
C VAL A 80 -1.95 -10.48 13.39
N MET A 81 -2.51 -9.43 12.79
CA MET A 81 -2.10 -8.92 11.47
C MET A 81 -0.83 -8.07 11.49
N ASN A 82 -0.45 -7.53 12.65
CA ASN A 82 0.59 -6.53 12.80
C ASN A 82 1.93 -6.94 12.14
N LYS A 83 2.40 -6.13 11.19
CA LYS A 83 3.63 -6.33 10.39
C LYS A 83 3.67 -7.67 9.64
N SER A 84 2.52 -8.29 9.37
CA SER A 84 2.41 -9.54 8.64
C SER A 84 1.51 -9.40 7.41
N PRO A 85 2.09 -9.16 6.21
CA PRO A 85 1.34 -9.11 4.96
C PRO A 85 0.57 -10.42 4.69
N ALA A 86 1.17 -11.57 5.01
CA ALA A 86 0.52 -12.87 4.86
C ALA A 86 -0.75 -12.98 5.73
N ALA A 87 -0.70 -12.54 6.99
CA ALA A 87 -1.87 -12.57 7.87
C ALA A 87 -3.00 -11.66 7.36
N LYS A 88 -2.67 -10.50 6.78
CA LYS A 88 -3.65 -9.59 6.17
C LYS A 88 -4.34 -10.20 4.95
N GLU A 89 -3.58 -10.87 4.08
CA GLU A 89 -4.15 -11.56 2.93
C GLU A 89 -5.02 -12.75 3.37
N VAL A 90 -4.58 -13.55 4.35
CA VAL A 90 -5.41 -14.62 4.91
C VAL A 90 -6.70 -14.05 5.52
N PHE A 91 -6.64 -12.95 6.27
CA PHE A 91 -7.84 -12.30 6.80
C PHE A 91 -8.78 -11.86 5.68
N LYS A 92 -8.23 -11.23 4.63
CA LYS A 92 -8.98 -10.74 3.47
C LYS A 92 -9.65 -11.88 2.69
N GLU A 93 -8.98 -13.02 2.51
CA GLU A 93 -9.50 -14.18 1.79
C GLU A 93 -10.55 -14.94 2.59
N ARG A 94 -10.35 -15.11 3.91
CA ARG A 94 -11.22 -15.96 4.73
C ARG A 94 -12.42 -15.23 5.33
N ILE A 95 -12.23 -13.98 5.75
CA ILE A 95 -13.29 -13.14 6.34
C ILE A 95 -13.65 -12.01 5.38
N GLY A 96 -12.64 -11.23 4.99
CA GLY A 96 -12.83 -10.00 4.25
C GLY A 96 -13.22 -8.81 5.13
N TYR A 97 -12.70 -7.63 4.79
CA TYR A 97 -12.99 -6.38 5.50
C TYR A 97 -14.46 -5.95 5.35
N THR A 98 -15.09 -6.27 4.23
CA THR A 98 -16.52 -6.01 4.01
C THR A 98 -17.39 -6.75 5.02
N HIS A 99 -17.12 -8.04 5.24
CA HIS A 99 -17.89 -8.82 6.21
C HIS A 99 -17.65 -8.34 7.65
N MET A 100 -16.40 -8.02 8.00
CA MET A 100 -16.10 -7.40 9.30
C MET A 100 -16.90 -6.10 9.49
N PHE A 101 -16.96 -5.25 8.47
CA PHE A 101 -17.71 -4.00 8.51
C PHE A 101 -19.21 -4.22 8.73
N GLU A 102 -19.82 -5.16 8.00
CA GLU A 102 -21.24 -5.53 8.18
C GLU A 102 -21.53 -5.99 9.61
N VAL A 103 -20.63 -6.80 10.19
CA VAL A 103 -20.76 -7.27 11.57
C VAL A 103 -20.67 -6.11 12.56
N LEU A 104 -19.68 -5.24 12.43
CA LEU A 104 -19.53 -4.08 13.31
C LEU A 104 -20.74 -3.12 13.16
N LYS A 105 -21.18 -2.86 11.93
CA LYS A 105 -22.36 -2.05 11.64
C LYS A 105 -23.64 -2.62 12.27
N SER A 106 -23.78 -3.95 12.30
CA SER A 106 -24.92 -4.61 12.96
C SER A 106 -24.98 -4.38 14.47
N MET A 107 -23.89 -3.91 15.09
CA MET A 107 -23.84 -3.66 16.53
C MET A 107 -24.52 -2.36 16.94
N GLY A 108 -24.64 -1.39 16.02
CA GLY A 108 -25.21 -0.07 16.28
C GLY A 108 -24.25 1.06 15.94
N GLN A 109 -24.45 2.22 16.56
CA GLN A 109 -23.54 3.36 16.42
C GLN A 109 -22.17 3.02 17.02
N PRO A 110 -21.07 3.19 16.28
CA PRO A 110 -19.75 2.83 16.79
C PRO A 110 -19.28 3.82 17.86
N PRO A 111 -18.76 3.34 19.00
CA PRO A 111 -18.11 4.22 19.97
C PRO A 111 -16.82 4.82 19.38
N LEU A 112 -16.40 5.97 19.91
CA LEU A 112 -15.17 6.66 19.48
C LEU A 112 -13.95 5.75 19.58
N GLU A 113 -13.89 4.90 20.61
CA GLU A 113 -12.81 3.97 20.88
C GLU A 113 -12.69 2.92 19.76
N LEU A 114 -13.81 2.42 19.24
CA LEU A 114 -13.80 1.46 18.12
C LEU A 114 -13.26 2.12 16.85
N LEU A 115 -13.65 3.36 16.58
CA LEU A 115 -13.15 4.14 15.45
C LEU A 115 -11.64 4.38 15.57
N LYS A 116 -11.16 4.74 16.76
CA LYS A 116 -9.72 4.88 17.04
C LYS A 116 -8.95 3.57 16.84
N GLU A 117 -9.53 2.42 17.20
CA GLU A 117 -8.87 1.13 16.95
C GLU A 117 -8.82 0.76 15.46
N LEU A 118 -9.83 1.14 14.67
CA LEU A 118 -9.75 1.01 13.20
C LEU A 118 -8.67 1.93 12.63
N MET A 119 -8.50 3.14 13.17
CA MET A 119 -7.41 4.04 12.81
C MET A 119 -6.04 3.46 13.18
N ASN A 120 -5.91 2.86 14.38
CA ASN A 120 -4.71 2.16 14.81
C ASN A 120 -4.40 0.96 13.92
N MET A 121 -5.42 0.19 13.52
CA MET A 121 -5.28 -0.94 12.58
C MET A 121 -4.74 -0.46 11.23
N ALA A 122 -5.15 0.74 10.76
CA ALA A 122 -4.70 1.27 9.49
C ALA A 122 -3.20 1.63 9.47
N VAL A 123 -2.66 2.14 10.59
CA VAL A 123 -1.26 2.56 10.70
C VAL A 123 -0.36 1.50 11.36
N GLU A 124 -0.95 0.45 11.94
CA GLU A 124 -0.28 -0.55 12.79
C GLU A 124 0.47 0.06 13.98
N GLY A 125 -0.19 1.00 14.66
CA GLY A 125 0.37 1.75 15.78
C GLY A 125 -0.60 2.80 16.29
N ASP A 126 -0.08 3.82 16.96
CA ASP A 126 -0.90 4.91 17.50
C ASP A 126 -1.33 5.88 16.38
N HIS A 127 -2.64 5.98 16.15
CA HIS A 127 -3.26 6.88 15.19
C HIS A 127 -2.94 8.36 15.39
N THR A 128 -2.51 8.78 16.59
CA THR A 128 -2.11 10.18 16.86
C THR A 128 -0.74 10.52 16.29
N SER A 129 0.09 9.51 16.00
CA SER A 129 1.44 9.66 15.46
C SER A 129 1.48 9.90 13.94
N VAL A 130 0.48 10.63 13.41
CA VAL A 130 0.42 11.05 12.00
C VAL A 130 1.60 11.99 11.74
N GLY A 131 2.45 11.64 10.77
CA GLY A 131 3.72 12.34 10.54
C GLY A 131 4.92 11.39 10.64
N ILE A 132 4.82 10.42 11.55
CA ILE A 132 5.83 9.40 11.81
C ILE A 132 5.40 8.06 11.21
N LEU A 133 4.15 7.66 11.46
CA LEU A 133 3.57 6.45 10.90
C LEU A 133 2.87 6.72 9.57
N GLY A 134 3.07 5.81 8.61
CA GLY A 134 2.37 5.79 7.33
C GLY A 134 1.20 4.80 7.31
N ILE A 135 0.62 4.59 6.14
CA ILE A 135 -0.45 3.61 5.94
C ILE A 135 0.15 2.21 5.82
N SER A 136 -0.14 1.35 6.81
CA SER A 136 0.29 -0.05 6.85
C SER A 136 -0.83 -1.02 6.41
N ASN A 137 -2.09 -0.58 6.53
CA ASN A 137 -3.28 -1.28 6.08
C ASN A 137 -4.30 -0.25 5.58
N VAL A 138 -4.57 -0.24 4.28
CA VAL A 138 -5.49 0.73 3.67
C VAL A 138 -6.96 0.39 3.90
N GLN A 139 -7.28 -0.89 4.19
CA GLN A 139 -8.66 -1.37 4.23
C GLN A 139 -9.50 -0.72 5.35
N PRO A 140 -9.00 -0.54 6.58
CA PRO A 140 -9.76 0.18 7.61
C PRO A 140 -10.09 1.64 7.22
N LEU A 141 -9.24 2.30 6.42
CA LEU A 141 -9.53 3.65 5.92
C LEU A 141 -10.74 3.66 4.99
N LEU A 142 -10.86 2.66 4.12
CA LEU A 142 -12.01 2.51 3.23
C LEU A 142 -13.30 2.25 4.02
N LEU A 143 -13.22 1.44 5.08
CA LEU A 143 -14.35 1.18 5.97
C LEU A 143 -14.80 2.45 6.70
N LEU A 144 -13.84 3.24 7.21
CA LEU A 144 -14.14 4.52 7.86
C LEU A 144 -14.83 5.49 6.89
N ILE A 145 -14.35 5.61 5.65
CA ILE A 145 -14.99 6.45 4.62
C ILE A 145 -16.41 5.97 4.33
N GLN A 146 -16.62 4.65 4.22
CA GLN A 146 -17.93 4.06 4.00
C GLN A 146 -18.89 4.30 5.18
N TRP A 147 -18.40 4.32 6.42
CA TRP A 147 -19.23 4.49 7.61
C TRP A 147 -19.71 5.92 7.83
N LEU A 148 -19.00 6.93 7.31
CA LEU A 148 -19.25 8.36 7.58
C LEU A 148 -20.72 8.81 7.45
N PRO A 149 -21.48 8.45 6.39
CA PRO A 149 -22.87 8.90 6.23
C PRO A 149 -23.84 8.30 7.26
N GLU A 150 -23.44 7.25 7.96
CA GLU A 150 -24.29 6.51 8.90
C GLU A 150 -23.99 6.87 10.36
N LEU A 151 -22.96 7.70 10.59
CA LEU A 151 -22.65 8.21 11.92
C LEU A 151 -23.63 9.31 12.30
N GLU A 152 -24.36 9.08 13.40
CA GLU A 152 -25.30 10.07 13.94
C GLU A 152 -24.59 11.31 14.49
N SER A 153 -23.36 11.16 14.97
CA SER A 153 -22.58 12.28 15.52
C SER A 153 -21.79 13.00 14.43
N HIS A 154 -22.14 14.28 14.20
CA HIS A 154 -21.38 15.16 13.32
C HIS A 154 -19.93 15.38 13.79
N ASP A 155 -19.68 15.40 15.11
CA ASP A 155 -18.33 15.56 15.65
C ASP A 155 -17.45 14.36 15.28
N LEU A 156 -18.01 13.14 15.30
CA LEU A 156 -17.30 11.94 14.84
C LEU A 156 -17.02 11.99 13.34
N GLN A 157 -17.98 12.43 12.52
CA GLN A 157 -17.75 12.61 11.07
C GLN A 157 -16.60 13.59 10.80
N ILE A 158 -16.56 14.72 11.51
CA ILE A 158 -15.50 15.73 11.38
C ILE A 158 -14.14 15.15 11.83
N PHE A 159 -14.11 14.50 12.99
CA PHE A 159 -12.90 13.89 13.54
C PHE A 159 -12.27 12.87 12.58
N ILE A 160 -13.07 11.91 12.10
CA ILE A 160 -12.60 10.86 11.19
C ILE A 160 -12.17 11.45 9.85
N SER A 161 -12.97 12.33 9.26
CA SER A 161 -12.66 12.91 7.95
C SER A 161 -11.41 13.79 7.97
N ASP A 162 -11.16 14.56 9.04
CA ASP A 162 -9.93 15.35 9.16
C ASP A 162 -8.70 14.45 9.31
N TRP A 163 -8.80 13.39 10.12
CA TRP A 163 -7.72 12.43 10.25
C TRP A 163 -7.42 11.68 8.94
N LEU A 164 -8.45 11.20 8.23
CA LEU A 164 -8.34 10.56 6.92
C LEU A 164 -7.60 11.46 5.92
N LYS A 165 -8.01 12.73 5.84
CA LYS A 165 -7.35 13.72 4.99
C LYS A 165 -5.86 13.87 5.33
N ARG A 166 -5.49 13.88 6.62
CA ARG A 166 -4.08 14.01 7.05
C ARG A 166 -3.26 12.75 6.72
N ILE A 167 -3.71 11.56 7.12
CA ILE A 167 -2.93 10.33 6.95
C ILE A 167 -2.81 9.92 5.47
N CYS A 168 -3.85 10.11 4.66
CA CYS A 168 -3.82 9.79 3.24
C CYS A 168 -2.94 10.75 2.43
N CYS A 169 -2.81 12.01 2.86
CA CYS A 169 -2.09 13.05 2.12
C CYS A 169 -0.68 13.34 2.65
N ILE A 170 -0.23 12.67 3.73
CA ILE A 170 1.05 12.90 4.41
C ILE A 170 2.26 12.90 3.47
N ASN A 171 2.33 11.95 2.53
CA ASN A 171 3.40 11.84 1.55
C ASN A 171 2.90 11.14 0.28
N ARG A 172 3.76 11.06 -0.73
CA ARG A 172 3.46 10.42 -2.01
C ARG A 172 3.10 8.94 -1.86
N GLN A 173 3.76 8.22 -0.96
CA GLN A 173 3.52 6.80 -0.75
C GLN A 173 2.14 6.51 -0.16
N SER A 174 1.70 7.28 0.83
CA SER A 174 0.33 7.15 1.37
C SER A 174 -0.72 7.39 0.30
N ARG A 175 -0.56 8.44 -0.51
CA ARG A 175 -1.47 8.72 -1.64
C ARG A 175 -1.43 7.61 -2.69
N THR A 176 -0.26 7.05 -3.02
CA THR A 176 -0.10 5.85 -3.87
C THR A 176 -0.95 4.71 -3.35
N THR A 177 -0.82 4.39 -2.06
CA THR A 177 -1.53 3.29 -1.41
C THR A 177 -3.05 3.50 -1.47
N CYS A 178 -3.52 4.72 -1.22
CA CYS A 178 -4.94 5.06 -1.31
C CYS A 178 -5.50 4.96 -2.73
N VAL A 179 -4.78 5.49 -3.73
CA VAL A 179 -5.20 5.40 -5.15
C VAL A 179 -5.23 3.96 -5.62
N ASN A 180 -4.21 3.16 -5.31
CA ASN A 180 -4.17 1.75 -5.69
C ASN A 180 -5.29 0.92 -5.05
N ALA A 181 -5.84 1.40 -3.91
CA ALA A 181 -6.97 0.80 -3.23
C ALA A 181 -8.34 1.32 -3.74
N ASN A 182 -8.37 2.09 -4.83
CA ASN A 182 -9.58 2.73 -5.38
C ASN A 182 -10.32 3.59 -4.36
N MET A 183 -9.59 4.27 -3.47
CA MET A 183 -10.18 5.14 -2.45
C MET A 183 -10.99 6.29 -3.07
N GLY A 184 -10.66 6.74 -4.28
CA GLY A 184 -11.37 7.82 -4.95
C GLY A 184 -12.83 7.49 -5.26
N ILE A 185 -13.06 6.28 -5.76
CA ILE A 185 -14.41 5.74 -5.99
C ILE A 185 -15.18 5.70 -4.67
N ARG A 186 -14.58 5.15 -3.60
CA ARG A 186 -15.23 5.06 -2.29
C ARG A 186 -15.63 6.42 -1.72
N ILE A 187 -14.76 7.43 -1.87
CA ILE A 187 -15.07 8.81 -1.46
C ILE A 187 -16.27 9.34 -2.24
N THR A 188 -16.31 9.12 -3.54
CA THR A 188 -17.39 9.64 -4.39
C THR A 188 -18.72 8.95 -4.09
N GLU A 189 -18.72 7.64 -3.82
CA GLU A 189 -19.89 6.91 -3.33
C GLU A 189 -20.42 7.48 -2.02
N THR A 190 -19.54 7.75 -1.05
CA THR A 190 -19.89 8.37 0.23
C THR A 190 -20.48 9.78 0.04
N LEU A 191 -19.92 10.58 -0.88
CA LEU A 191 -20.41 11.94 -1.17
C LEU A 191 -21.81 11.98 -1.79
N ASN A 192 -22.29 10.88 -2.41
CA ASN A 192 -23.66 10.79 -2.90
C ASN A 192 -24.70 10.82 -1.76
N SER A 193 -24.30 10.48 -0.52
CA SER A 193 -25.14 10.61 0.68
C SER A 193 -25.05 12.01 1.30
N HIS A 194 -25.07 13.06 0.47
CA HIS A 194 -24.80 14.45 0.87
C HIS A 194 -25.75 14.97 1.95
N SER A 195 -26.97 14.43 2.07
CA SER A 195 -27.96 14.80 3.09
C SER A 195 -27.59 14.34 4.50
N SER A 196 -26.78 13.28 4.62
CA SER A 196 -26.37 12.68 5.90
C SER A 196 -24.97 13.11 6.34
N LEU A 197 -24.26 13.86 5.50
CA LEU A 197 -22.90 14.29 5.75
C LEU A 197 -22.85 15.73 6.25
N HIS A 198 -22.11 15.93 7.34
CA HIS A 198 -21.76 17.26 7.80
C HIS A 198 -20.90 17.98 6.75
N ARG A 199 -21.11 19.30 6.58
CA ARG A 199 -20.42 20.12 5.57
C ARG A 199 -18.91 19.99 5.63
N THR A 200 -18.30 20.10 6.81
CA THR A 200 -16.85 19.98 6.99
C THR A 200 -16.33 18.58 6.66
N CYS A 201 -17.13 17.54 6.91
CA CYS A 201 -16.79 16.17 6.54
C CYS A 201 -16.72 16.02 5.01
N ALA A 202 -17.75 16.50 4.31
CA ALA A 202 -17.75 16.52 2.84
C ALA A 202 -16.60 17.36 2.26
N GLU A 203 -16.31 18.54 2.84
CA GLU A 203 -15.17 19.38 2.46
C GLU A 203 -13.83 18.64 2.58
N ASN A 204 -13.63 17.90 3.69
CA ASN A 204 -12.45 17.08 3.92
C ASN A 204 -12.33 15.95 2.89
N LEU A 205 -13.43 15.24 2.60
CA LEU A 205 -13.47 14.16 1.62
C LEU A 205 -13.18 14.65 0.20
N ILE A 206 -13.75 15.79 -0.21
CA ILE A 206 -13.51 16.38 -1.53
C ILE A 206 -12.07 16.87 -1.66
N ALA A 207 -11.52 17.49 -0.61
CA ALA A 207 -10.12 17.90 -0.58
C ALA A 207 -9.17 16.70 -0.67
N LEU A 208 -9.47 15.62 0.07
CA LEU A 208 -8.76 14.35 -0.04
C LEU A 208 -8.84 13.79 -1.47
N HIS A 209 -10.04 13.74 -2.07
CA HIS A 209 -10.23 13.29 -3.44
C HIS A 209 -9.36 14.09 -4.43
N GLY A 210 -9.37 15.42 -4.33
CA GLY A 210 -8.52 16.31 -5.11
C GLY A 210 -7.02 16.00 -5.00
N SER A 211 -6.55 15.69 -3.79
CA SER A 211 -5.15 15.32 -3.55
C SER A 211 -4.78 13.93 -4.06
N LEU A 212 -5.71 12.97 -4.06
CA LEU A 212 -5.47 11.65 -4.63
C LEU A 212 -5.47 11.72 -6.16
N GLY A 213 -6.45 12.44 -6.74
CA GLY A 213 -6.56 12.59 -8.19
C GLY A 213 -5.42 13.40 -8.82
N SER A 214 -4.71 14.25 -8.07
CA SER A 214 -3.50 14.91 -8.56
C SER A 214 -2.33 13.94 -8.76
N GLN A 215 -2.40 12.74 -8.20
CA GLN A 215 -1.42 11.69 -8.39
C GLN A 215 -1.81 10.72 -9.51
N SER A 216 -3.05 10.23 -9.49
CA SER A 216 -3.63 9.42 -10.56
C SER A 216 -5.13 9.37 -10.34
N VAL A 217 -5.88 9.41 -11.45
CA VAL A 217 -7.34 9.36 -11.43
C VAL A 217 -7.82 8.50 -12.59
N SER A 218 -8.80 7.63 -12.34
CA SER A 218 -9.41 6.83 -13.41
C SER A 218 -10.50 7.61 -14.16
N SER A 219 -10.85 7.17 -15.37
CA SER A 219 -11.97 7.75 -16.12
C SER A 219 -13.30 7.63 -15.36
N GLU A 220 -13.47 6.55 -14.61
CA GLU A 220 -14.64 6.31 -13.76
C GLU A 220 -14.70 7.31 -12.59
N GLU A 221 -13.60 7.55 -11.91
CA GLU A 221 -13.52 8.53 -10.82
C GLU A 221 -13.84 9.96 -11.31
N ILE A 222 -13.30 10.36 -12.47
CA ILE A 222 -13.63 11.66 -13.08
C ILE A 222 -15.13 11.73 -13.39
N ARG A 223 -15.69 10.67 -14.00
CA ARG A 223 -17.10 10.62 -14.38
C ARG A 223 -18.01 10.78 -13.16
N GLN A 224 -17.74 10.06 -12.08
CA GLN A 224 -18.52 10.16 -10.85
C GLN A 224 -18.36 11.55 -10.19
N LEU A 225 -17.14 12.10 -10.16
CA LEU A 225 -16.87 13.43 -9.61
C LEU A 225 -17.58 14.55 -10.39
N LEU A 226 -17.59 14.46 -11.72
CA LEU A 226 -18.37 15.36 -12.59
C LEU A 226 -19.88 15.18 -12.39
N GLY A 227 -20.31 13.98 -11.95
CA GLY A 227 -21.69 13.74 -11.51
C GLY A 227 -22.12 14.68 -10.39
N LEU A 228 -21.23 14.96 -9.43
CA LEU A 228 -21.48 15.90 -8.32
C LEU A 228 -21.55 17.38 -8.74
N LEU A 229 -21.28 17.70 -10.01
CA LEU A 229 -21.45 19.04 -10.57
C LEU A 229 -22.79 19.21 -11.30
N ARG A 230 -23.52 18.11 -11.55
CA ARG A 230 -24.79 18.16 -12.25
C ARG A 230 -25.84 18.85 -11.39
N VAL A 231 -26.74 19.54 -12.06
CA VAL A 231 -27.95 20.09 -11.47
C VAL A 231 -28.99 18.98 -11.52
N ASP A 232 -29.59 18.66 -10.38
CA ASP A 232 -30.67 17.68 -10.33
C ASP A 232 -31.91 18.17 -11.10
N GLU A 233 -32.85 17.28 -11.43
CA GLU A 233 -34.09 17.61 -12.14
C GLU A 233 -34.91 18.74 -11.47
N SER A 234 -34.62 19.04 -10.20
CA SER A 234 -35.23 20.07 -9.38
C SER A 234 -34.56 21.47 -9.48
N GLU A 235 -33.64 21.69 -10.43
CA GLU A 235 -32.87 22.94 -10.64
C GLU A 235 -31.94 23.36 -9.49
N TYR A 236 -31.76 22.53 -8.45
CA TYR A 236 -30.86 22.84 -7.35
C TYR A 236 -29.40 22.54 -7.72
N ILE A 237 -28.53 23.52 -7.50
CA ILE A 237 -27.08 23.37 -7.62
C ILE A 237 -26.59 22.53 -6.45
N HIS A 238 -25.83 21.48 -6.75
CA HIS A 238 -25.26 20.61 -5.73
C HIS A 238 -24.41 21.41 -4.72
N PRO A 239 -24.52 21.18 -3.40
CA PRO A 239 -23.82 21.98 -2.39
C PRO A 239 -22.28 21.92 -2.51
N TYR A 240 -21.77 20.93 -3.23
CA TYR A 240 -20.34 20.70 -3.39
C TYR A 240 -19.75 21.31 -4.66
N THR A 241 -20.54 21.96 -5.53
CA THR A 241 -20.07 22.46 -6.84
C THR A 241 -18.74 23.21 -6.75
N THR A 242 -18.65 24.25 -5.91
CA THR A 242 -17.42 25.03 -5.76
C THR A 242 -16.23 24.18 -5.28
N LEU A 243 -16.46 23.27 -4.34
CA LEU A 243 -15.42 22.41 -3.76
C LEU A 243 -14.92 21.39 -4.78
N VAL A 244 -15.84 20.76 -5.51
CA VAL A 244 -15.54 19.78 -6.55
C VAL A 244 -14.81 20.44 -7.72
N THR A 245 -15.25 21.62 -8.18
CA THR A 245 -14.52 22.39 -9.19
C THR A 245 -13.10 22.69 -8.73
N ARG A 246 -12.91 23.07 -7.46
CA ARG A 246 -11.57 23.33 -6.91
C ARG A 246 -10.72 22.06 -6.79
N ALA A 247 -11.32 20.92 -6.47
CA ALA A 247 -10.66 19.62 -6.47
C ALA A 247 -10.20 19.24 -7.90
N ILE A 248 -11.07 19.36 -8.90
CA ILE A 248 -10.72 19.11 -10.31
C ILE A 248 -9.61 20.05 -10.78
N LEU A 249 -9.67 21.34 -10.42
CA LEU A 249 -8.59 22.28 -10.69
C LEU A 249 -7.27 21.85 -10.02
N THR A 250 -7.33 21.27 -8.82
CA THR A 250 -6.15 20.74 -8.12
C THR A 250 -5.58 19.52 -8.83
N MET A 251 -6.43 18.63 -9.33
CA MET A 251 -6.03 17.46 -10.13
C MET A 251 -5.39 17.88 -11.46
N ALA A 252 -5.96 18.90 -12.11
CA ALA A 252 -5.47 19.43 -13.39
C ALA A 252 -4.22 20.32 -13.25
N ARG A 253 -4.01 20.92 -12.08
CA ARG A 253 -2.81 21.69 -11.78
C ARG A 253 -1.61 20.75 -11.75
N LYS A 254 -0.70 20.92 -12.70
CA LYS A 254 0.59 20.25 -12.72
C LYS A 254 1.34 20.55 -11.41
N GLN A 255 1.38 19.60 -10.49
CA GLN A 255 2.26 19.67 -9.34
C GLN A 255 3.70 19.43 -9.83
N SER A 256 4.40 20.56 -10.01
CA SER A 256 5.86 20.72 -10.11
C SER A 256 6.61 19.88 -11.16
N LEU A 257 7.91 20.19 -11.33
CA LEU A 257 8.86 19.41 -12.13
C LEU A 257 9.23 18.07 -11.47
N GLU A 258 8.62 17.73 -10.34
CA GLU A 258 8.98 16.60 -9.47
C GLU A 258 8.20 15.32 -9.83
N SER A 259 7.34 15.34 -10.84
CA SER A 259 6.46 14.24 -11.20
C SER A 259 6.53 13.89 -12.69
N ALA A 260 6.43 12.60 -13.03
CA ALA A 260 6.35 12.17 -14.41
C ALA A 260 4.98 12.53 -15.01
N LEU A 261 4.96 12.92 -16.28
CA LEU A 261 3.74 13.29 -17.02
C LEU A 261 2.77 12.11 -17.18
N GLN A 262 3.32 10.91 -17.32
CA GLN A 262 2.58 9.67 -17.49
C GLN A 262 3.30 8.58 -16.70
N TYR A 263 2.52 7.74 -16.03
CA TYR A 263 3.02 6.59 -15.30
C TYR A 263 2.46 5.34 -15.95
N PHE A 264 3.34 4.38 -16.19
CA PHE A 264 2.94 3.04 -16.50
C PHE A 264 2.77 2.28 -15.15
N ASN A 265 1.83 1.34 -15.08
CA ASN A 265 1.68 0.45 -13.93
C ASN A 265 2.31 -0.92 -14.26
N LEU A 266 3.45 -1.24 -13.67
CA LEU A 266 4.07 -2.58 -13.75
C LEU A 266 4.13 -3.25 -12.38
N SER A 267 2.99 -3.32 -11.70
CA SER A 267 2.89 -4.01 -10.40
C SER A 267 3.06 -5.52 -10.50
N HIS A 268 2.80 -6.13 -11.66
CA HIS A 268 2.96 -7.58 -11.86
C HIS A 268 4.45 -7.94 -12.06
N SER A 269 4.91 -9.06 -11.49
CA SER A 269 6.33 -9.48 -11.49
C SER A 269 6.94 -9.66 -12.89
N MET A 270 6.10 -9.92 -13.89
CA MET A 270 6.46 -10.07 -15.30
C MET A 270 6.04 -8.87 -16.18
N ALA A 271 5.46 -7.82 -15.59
CA ALA A 271 5.07 -6.65 -16.36
C ALA A 271 6.32 -5.86 -16.72
N GLY A 272 6.56 -5.61 -18.01
CA GLY A 272 7.67 -4.80 -18.52
C GLY A 272 7.30 -4.18 -19.87
N ILE A 273 8.08 -3.21 -20.35
CA ILE A 273 7.93 -2.70 -21.71
C ILE A 273 8.81 -3.57 -22.61
N SER A 274 8.17 -4.43 -23.41
CA SER A 274 8.86 -5.24 -24.40
C SER A 274 9.34 -4.36 -25.54
N VAL A 275 10.61 -4.51 -25.92
CA VAL A 275 11.22 -3.78 -27.03
C VAL A 275 11.46 -4.75 -28.19
N PRO A 276 11.32 -4.32 -29.46
CA PRO A 276 11.60 -5.18 -30.60
C PRO A 276 12.98 -5.84 -30.51
N SER A 277 13.08 -7.07 -31.01
CA SER A 277 14.34 -7.81 -31.07
C SER A 277 15.41 -7.03 -31.83
N ILE A 278 16.59 -6.93 -31.24
CA ILE A 278 17.74 -6.31 -31.89
C ILE A 278 18.39 -7.41 -32.73
N GLN A 279 18.18 -7.35 -34.04
CA GLN A 279 18.70 -8.36 -34.98
C GLN A 279 20.22 -8.31 -35.08
N LYS A 280 20.81 -7.11 -35.03
CA LYS A 280 22.24 -6.89 -35.05
C LYS A 280 22.58 -5.74 -34.13
N TRP A 281 23.45 -5.97 -33.15
CA TRP A 281 23.88 -4.93 -32.23
C TRP A 281 24.67 -3.84 -32.97
N PRO A 282 24.24 -2.57 -32.93
CA PRO A 282 24.91 -1.49 -33.64
C PRO A 282 26.12 -1.01 -32.84
N GLY A 283 27.31 -1.49 -33.19
CA GLY A 283 28.57 -1.02 -32.63
C GLY A 283 29.19 -1.96 -31.60
N SER A 284 30.27 -1.49 -30.98
CA SER A 284 31.12 -2.29 -30.08
C SER A 284 30.89 -2.00 -28.59
N ALA A 285 30.12 -0.96 -28.27
CA ALA A 285 29.81 -0.49 -26.92
C ALA A 285 28.32 -0.19 -26.82
N PHE A 286 27.84 0.04 -25.59
CA PHE A 286 26.50 0.58 -25.41
C PHE A 286 26.41 1.47 -24.18
N SER A 287 25.42 2.36 -24.21
CA SER A 287 25.03 3.18 -23.08
C SER A 287 23.53 3.03 -22.83
N PHE A 288 23.16 2.75 -21.59
CA PHE A 288 21.79 2.84 -21.11
C PHE A 288 21.66 4.09 -20.23
N ASN A 289 20.59 4.84 -20.40
CA ASN A 289 20.28 6.00 -19.58
C ASN A 289 18.80 5.95 -19.18
N ALA A 290 18.52 6.09 -17.89
CA ALA A 290 17.16 6.15 -17.37
C ALA A 290 17.07 7.08 -16.16
N TRP A 291 15.88 7.66 -16.02
CA TRP A 291 15.48 8.34 -14.79
C TRP A 291 14.56 7.41 -14.00
N PHE A 292 14.78 7.33 -12.69
CA PHE A 292 13.86 6.64 -11.79
C PHE A 292 13.79 7.33 -10.43
N CYS A 293 12.74 7.02 -9.70
CA CYS A 293 12.49 7.50 -8.34
C CYS A 293 11.97 6.29 -7.56
N LEU A 294 12.67 5.87 -6.52
CA LEU A 294 12.24 4.76 -5.67
C LEU A 294 11.81 5.32 -4.32
N ASP A 295 10.62 4.94 -3.87
CA ASP A 295 10.12 5.40 -2.59
C ASP A 295 10.86 4.73 -1.43
N GLN A 296 11.03 5.46 -0.32
CA GLN A 296 11.61 4.91 0.90
C GLN A 296 10.63 3.93 1.55
N ASP A 297 10.96 2.65 1.57
CA ASP A 297 10.18 1.64 2.30
C ASP A 297 10.27 1.90 3.81
N GLN A 298 9.13 2.27 4.41
CA GLN A 298 8.93 2.42 5.86
C GLN A 298 9.30 1.16 6.68
N LEU A 299 9.48 0.01 6.02
CA LEU A 299 9.95 -1.23 6.65
C LEU A 299 11.40 -1.16 7.15
N THR A 300 12.21 -0.20 6.66
CA THR A 300 13.62 -0.07 7.06
C THR A 300 13.84 0.71 8.38
N LEU A 301 12.88 1.52 8.82
CA LEU A 301 12.98 2.27 10.09
C LEU A 301 12.96 1.37 11.33
N GLY A 302 12.47 0.13 11.22
CA GLY A 302 12.45 -0.84 12.33
C GLY A 302 13.82 -1.45 12.67
N ASN A 303 14.80 -1.39 11.76
CA ASN A 303 16.09 -2.07 11.93
C ASN A 303 17.28 -1.11 12.17
N ALA A 304 17.07 0.22 12.10
CA ALA A 304 18.15 1.19 12.28
C ALA A 304 18.56 1.40 13.76
N ASN A 305 17.76 0.92 14.73
CA ASN A 305 18.00 1.16 16.15
C ASN A 305 18.39 -0.10 16.95
N LYS A 306 19.32 -0.92 16.47
CA LYS A 306 20.20 -1.72 17.33
C LYS A 306 21.56 -1.91 16.68
N GLY A 307 22.56 -1.17 17.15
CA GLY A 307 23.97 -1.50 16.92
C GLY A 307 24.22 -2.95 17.33
N GLY A 308 24.55 -3.79 16.37
CA GLY A 308 24.67 -5.24 16.58
C GLY A 308 25.41 -5.91 15.43
N LYS A 309 26.74 -5.93 15.56
CA LYS A 309 27.75 -6.75 14.88
C LYS A 309 27.24 -7.79 13.86
N ARG A 310 27.83 -7.72 12.65
CA ARG A 310 28.03 -8.81 11.68
C ARG A 310 27.83 -10.20 12.30
N LYS A 311 26.83 -10.94 11.82
CA LYS A 311 26.82 -12.40 11.86
C LYS A 311 26.74 -12.91 10.43
N GLN A 312 27.92 -13.24 9.88
CA GLN A 312 28.05 -14.32 8.92
C GLN A 312 27.63 -15.61 9.64
N LEU A 313 26.67 -16.33 9.08
CA LEU A 313 26.37 -17.71 9.46
C LEU A 313 26.56 -18.55 8.21
N TYR A 314 27.71 -19.24 8.18
CA TYR A 314 27.89 -20.48 7.43
C TYR A 314 27.56 -21.61 8.41
N SER A 315 26.63 -22.49 8.06
CA SER A 315 26.62 -23.90 8.49
C SER A 315 25.57 -24.66 7.66
N ASP A 316 26.10 -25.34 6.65
CA ASP A 316 25.78 -26.65 6.09
C ASP A 316 24.50 -27.36 6.59
N ASP A 317 23.53 -27.54 5.69
CA ASP A 317 22.92 -28.86 5.47
C ASP A 317 22.44 -29.00 4.02
N GLU A 318 22.71 -30.16 3.42
CA GLU A 318 22.63 -30.46 1.99
C GLU A 318 21.17 -30.61 1.50
N THR A 319 20.55 -29.51 1.07
CA THR A 319 19.44 -29.51 0.07
C THR A 319 19.32 -28.17 -0.68
N VAL A 320 20.42 -27.42 -0.82
CA VAL A 320 20.44 -26.14 -1.53
C VAL A 320 20.84 -26.35 -3.00
N GLN A 321 19.92 -26.85 -3.82
CA GLN A 321 19.99 -26.67 -5.27
C GLN A 321 19.11 -25.49 -5.69
N LEU A 322 19.79 -24.40 -6.07
CA LEU A 322 19.31 -23.29 -6.91
C LEU A 322 18.02 -22.57 -6.49
N THR A 323 18.03 -21.86 -5.37
CA THR A 323 17.13 -20.70 -5.17
C THR A 323 17.81 -19.57 -4.42
N SER A 324 19.04 -19.21 -4.79
CA SER A 324 19.54 -17.85 -4.51
C SER A 324 18.86 -16.87 -5.47
N LYS A 325 17.53 -16.71 -5.34
CA LYS A 325 16.83 -15.52 -5.80
C LYS A 325 17.38 -14.38 -4.95
N VAL A 326 18.40 -13.68 -5.44
CA VAL A 326 18.59 -12.28 -5.05
C VAL A 326 17.20 -11.67 -5.21
N LEU A 327 16.61 -11.19 -4.12
CA LEU A 327 15.30 -10.56 -4.16
C LEU A 327 15.46 -9.26 -4.97
N ILE A 328 15.33 -9.39 -6.29
CA ILE A 328 15.36 -8.31 -7.25
C ILE A 328 14.05 -7.55 -7.04
N ILE A 329 14.12 -6.29 -6.60
CA ILE A 329 12.89 -5.49 -6.51
C ILE A 329 12.46 -5.16 -7.94
N ARG A 330 13.36 -4.62 -8.77
CA ARG A 330 13.03 -4.12 -10.11
C ARG A 330 14.20 -4.21 -11.08
N THR A 331 13.96 -4.76 -12.26
CA THR A 331 14.90 -4.78 -13.40
C THR A 331 14.69 -3.50 -14.24
N PHE A 332 15.76 -2.83 -14.67
CA PHE A 332 15.72 -1.61 -15.50
C PHE A 332 15.92 -1.94 -16.97
N VAL A 333 16.87 -2.82 -17.21
CA VAL A 333 17.27 -3.31 -18.52
C VAL A 333 17.55 -4.78 -18.41
N SER A 334 17.05 -5.53 -19.38
CA SER A 334 17.40 -6.92 -19.59
C SER A 334 17.46 -7.17 -21.08
N PHE A 335 18.67 -7.43 -21.59
CA PHE A 335 18.93 -7.80 -22.97
C PHE A 335 19.60 -9.17 -22.96
N PHE A 336 18.87 -10.20 -23.37
CA PHE A 336 19.41 -11.55 -23.50
C PHE A 336 19.19 -12.12 -24.90
N THR A 337 20.18 -12.85 -25.38
CA THR A 337 20.12 -13.68 -26.60
C THR A 337 19.34 -14.96 -26.31
N GLY A 338 18.90 -15.66 -27.36
CA GLY A 338 18.24 -16.97 -27.22
C GLY A 338 19.11 -18.05 -26.55
N SER A 339 20.42 -17.82 -26.47
CA SER A 339 21.39 -18.68 -25.77
C SER A 339 21.63 -18.28 -24.31
N GLY A 340 20.89 -17.31 -23.76
CA GLY A 340 20.98 -16.87 -22.37
C GLY A 340 22.19 -15.98 -22.05
N MET A 341 22.89 -15.47 -23.06
CA MET A 341 23.96 -14.49 -22.88
C MET A 341 23.40 -13.08 -22.96
N GLY A 342 23.88 -12.17 -22.12
CA GLY A 342 23.27 -10.86 -22.06
C GLY A 342 23.78 -9.96 -20.94
N PHE A 343 23.03 -8.88 -20.76
CA PHE A 343 23.24 -7.91 -19.71
C PHE A 343 21.92 -7.61 -19.03
N GLU A 344 22.00 -7.33 -17.74
CA GLU A 344 20.89 -6.76 -17.01
C GLU A 344 21.36 -5.75 -15.98
N ALA A 345 20.48 -4.82 -15.64
CA ALA A 345 20.68 -3.90 -14.53
C ALA A 345 19.41 -3.91 -13.68
N PHE A 346 19.57 -4.02 -12.37
CA PHE A 346 18.45 -4.13 -11.43
C PHE A 346 18.78 -3.48 -10.08
N ILE A 347 17.74 -3.16 -9.31
CA ILE A 347 17.85 -2.69 -7.93
C ILE A 347 17.49 -3.83 -6.98
N THR A 348 18.36 -4.05 -5.99
CA THR A 348 18.14 -5.03 -4.92
C THR A 348 17.11 -4.55 -3.91
N HIS A 349 16.63 -5.46 -3.05
CA HIS A 349 15.77 -5.12 -1.91
C HIS A 349 16.28 -4.03 -0.97
N SER A 350 17.60 -3.80 -0.95
CA SER A 350 18.25 -2.77 -0.15
C SER A 350 18.40 -1.43 -0.87
N GLY A 351 17.86 -1.30 -2.10
CA GLY A 351 17.97 -0.08 -2.90
C GLY A 351 19.31 0.10 -3.61
N MET A 352 20.15 -0.94 -3.70
CA MET A 352 21.44 -0.87 -4.38
C MET A 352 21.32 -1.24 -5.86
N LEU A 353 21.99 -0.47 -6.71
CA LEU A 353 22.05 -0.75 -8.14
C LEU A 353 23.09 -1.83 -8.44
N VAL A 354 22.69 -2.83 -9.20
CA VAL A 354 23.53 -3.93 -9.65
C VAL A 354 23.47 -3.98 -11.18
N VAL A 355 24.65 -4.05 -11.80
CA VAL A 355 24.82 -4.29 -13.23
C VAL A 355 25.45 -5.66 -13.40
N ALA A 356 24.80 -6.51 -14.17
CA ALA A 356 25.20 -7.89 -14.37
C ALA A 356 25.43 -8.21 -15.85
N VAL A 357 26.36 -9.12 -16.07
CA VAL A 357 26.65 -9.75 -17.36
C VAL A 357 26.49 -11.24 -17.20
N CYS A 358 25.66 -11.82 -18.06
CA CYS A 358 25.52 -13.26 -18.18
C CYS A 358 26.27 -13.73 -19.43
N THR A 359 27.16 -14.70 -19.23
CA THR A 359 27.80 -15.44 -20.32
C THR A 359 27.47 -16.92 -20.17
N LYS A 360 27.80 -17.74 -21.17
CA LYS A 360 27.62 -19.21 -21.09
C LYS A 360 28.30 -19.87 -19.88
N ARG A 361 29.32 -19.23 -19.29
CA ARG A 361 30.18 -19.83 -18.25
C ARG A 361 30.05 -19.15 -16.89
N GLU A 362 29.63 -17.90 -16.85
CA GLU A 362 29.66 -17.10 -15.63
C GLU A 362 28.57 -16.02 -15.66
N TYR A 363 28.10 -15.71 -14.46
CA TYR A 363 27.27 -14.56 -14.16
C TYR A 363 28.09 -13.59 -13.30
N ALA A 364 28.52 -12.48 -13.87
CA ALA A 364 29.40 -11.50 -13.24
C ALA A 364 28.63 -10.21 -12.93
N THR A 365 28.84 -9.63 -11.75
CA THR A 365 28.11 -8.45 -11.30
C THR A 365 29.05 -7.34 -10.82
N VAL A 366 28.59 -6.09 -11.00
CA VAL A 366 29.18 -4.87 -10.45
C VAL A 366 28.08 -4.15 -9.69
N MET A 367 28.32 -3.86 -8.43
CA MET A 367 27.38 -3.14 -7.58
C MET A 367 27.86 -1.69 -7.41
N LEU A 368 26.92 -0.75 -7.32
CA LEU A 368 27.18 0.60 -6.87
C LEU A 368 27.26 0.61 -5.33
N PRO A 369 28.44 0.78 -4.72
CA PRO A 369 28.56 0.78 -3.26
C PRO A 369 28.01 2.07 -2.65
N ASP A 370 27.58 2.00 -1.39
CA ASP A 370 27.31 3.13 -0.50
C ASP A 370 26.23 4.13 -0.96
N HIS A 371 25.34 3.74 -1.88
CA HIS A 371 24.20 4.56 -2.30
C HIS A 371 22.92 3.72 -2.36
N SER A 372 21.93 4.11 -1.56
CA SER A 372 20.57 3.56 -1.62
C SER A 372 19.68 4.57 -2.34
N PHE A 373 19.07 4.13 -3.43
CA PHE A 373 18.17 4.98 -4.21
C PHE A 373 16.75 5.08 -3.63
N CYS A 374 16.49 4.46 -2.48
CA CYS A 374 15.20 4.50 -1.78
C CYS A 374 15.05 5.79 -0.96
N ASP A 375 15.22 6.94 -1.60
CA ASP A 375 15.18 8.28 -0.99
C ASP A 375 14.01 9.14 -1.49
N SER A 376 13.12 8.57 -2.31
CA SER A 376 12.01 9.26 -2.97
C SER A 376 12.45 10.45 -3.86
N LEU A 377 13.71 10.48 -4.30
CA LEU A 377 14.24 11.48 -5.22
C LEU A 377 14.39 10.91 -6.64
N TRP A 378 14.39 11.82 -7.62
CA TRP A 378 14.69 11.45 -9.00
C TRP A 378 16.20 11.33 -9.21
N HIS A 379 16.61 10.19 -9.75
CA HIS A 379 17.99 9.89 -10.10
C HIS A 379 18.12 9.62 -11.60
N ASN A 380 19.08 10.27 -12.24
CA ASN A 380 19.50 9.95 -13.60
C ASN A 380 20.66 8.96 -13.56
N ILE A 381 20.40 7.72 -13.94
CA ILE A 381 21.42 6.68 -14.03
C ILE A 381 21.83 6.45 -15.47
N THR A 382 23.12 6.56 -15.72
CA THR A 382 23.73 6.19 -17.00
C THR A 382 24.72 5.05 -16.79
N ILE A 383 24.53 3.94 -17.49
CA ILE A 383 25.42 2.78 -17.51
C ILE A 383 26.08 2.72 -18.87
N VAL A 384 27.41 2.77 -18.92
CA VAL A 384 28.18 2.68 -20.17
C VAL A 384 29.06 1.44 -20.12
N HIS A 385 28.86 0.52 -21.07
CA HIS A 385 29.70 -0.66 -21.20
C HIS A 385 30.60 -0.51 -22.42
N MET A 386 31.91 -0.48 -22.17
CA MET A 386 32.93 -0.30 -23.20
C MET A 386 33.79 -1.55 -23.35
N PRO A 387 34.02 -2.01 -24.59
CA PRO A 387 34.93 -3.12 -24.85
C PRO A 387 36.39 -2.68 -24.67
N GLY A 388 37.28 -3.64 -24.43
CA GLY A 388 38.71 -3.38 -24.43
C GLY A 388 39.20 -2.86 -25.79
N LYS A 389 39.94 -1.74 -25.80
CA LYS A 389 40.47 -1.11 -27.04
C LYS A 389 41.65 -1.85 -27.69
N ARG A 390 42.24 -2.84 -27.00
CA ARG A 390 43.43 -3.59 -27.44
C ARG A 390 43.10 -5.08 -27.48
N PRO A 391 43.78 -5.90 -28.31
CA PRO A 391 43.76 -7.35 -28.11
C PRO A 391 44.20 -7.61 -26.66
N PHE A 392 43.39 -8.36 -25.91
CA PHE A 392 43.52 -8.61 -24.46
C PHE A 392 43.15 -7.44 -23.52
N GLY A 393 42.61 -6.33 -24.02
CA GLY A 393 42.09 -5.25 -23.18
C GLY A 393 40.86 -5.72 -22.39
N GLN A 394 40.81 -5.38 -21.10
CA GLN A 394 39.63 -5.65 -20.28
C GLN A 394 38.49 -4.71 -20.69
N SER A 395 37.29 -5.27 -20.81
CA SER A 395 36.07 -4.47 -20.94
C SER A 395 35.73 -3.83 -19.60
N LEU A 396 35.21 -2.61 -19.64
CA LEU A 396 34.91 -1.80 -18.47
C LEU A 396 33.45 -1.38 -18.50
N VAL A 397 32.82 -1.40 -17.33
CA VAL A 397 31.52 -0.76 -17.09
C VAL A 397 31.73 0.51 -16.28
N TYR A 398 31.05 1.58 -16.69
CA TYR A 398 30.99 2.85 -15.98
C TYR A 398 29.55 3.10 -15.55
N ILE A 399 29.37 3.47 -14.29
CA ILE A 399 28.06 3.85 -13.74
C ILE A 399 28.15 5.32 -13.34
N TYR A 400 27.22 6.11 -13.87
CA TYR A 400 27.06 7.51 -13.56
C TYR A 400 25.72 7.72 -12.85
N ASP A 401 25.74 8.55 -11.82
CA ASP A 401 24.57 9.03 -11.11
C ASP A 401 24.53 10.56 -11.22
N ASN A 402 23.45 11.07 -11.79
CA ASN A 402 23.23 12.49 -12.07
C ASN A 402 24.42 13.13 -12.84
N GLY A 403 24.97 12.36 -13.79
CA GLY A 403 26.12 12.76 -14.61
C GLY A 403 27.49 12.62 -13.93
N GLN A 404 27.56 12.27 -12.65
CA GLN A 404 28.81 12.02 -11.95
C GLN A 404 29.19 10.55 -12.01
N GLN A 405 30.42 10.23 -12.44
CA GLN A 405 30.92 8.86 -12.44
C GLN A 405 31.08 8.36 -10.99
N LYS A 406 30.35 7.30 -10.65
CA LYS A 406 30.46 6.66 -9.33
C LYS A 406 31.28 5.38 -9.35
N VAL A 407 31.18 4.59 -10.44
CA VAL A 407 31.89 3.31 -10.58
C VAL A 407 32.61 3.24 -11.92
N SER A 408 33.82 2.69 -11.88
CA SER A 408 34.53 2.15 -13.05
C SER A 408 35.06 0.78 -12.64
N ALA A 409 34.56 -0.28 -13.29
CA ALA A 409 34.90 -1.65 -12.90
C ALA A 409 35.10 -2.55 -14.12
N PRO A 410 35.98 -3.55 -14.03
CA PRO A 410 36.11 -4.57 -15.06
C PRO A 410 34.86 -5.45 -15.09
N LEU A 411 34.22 -5.51 -16.26
CA LEU A 411 33.05 -6.36 -16.50
C LEU A 411 33.09 -6.82 -17.95
N ARG A 412 33.02 -8.13 -18.19
CA ARG A 412 33.16 -8.68 -19.55
C ARG A 412 32.07 -8.16 -20.48
N PHE A 413 32.41 -8.01 -21.76
CA PHE A 413 31.42 -7.71 -22.80
C PHE A 413 30.93 -9.05 -23.41
N PRO A 414 29.69 -9.52 -23.18
CA PRO A 414 29.09 -10.69 -23.80
C PRO A 414 29.03 -10.55 -25.32
N ALA A 415 29.05 -11.69 -26.00
CA ALA A 415 28.99 -11.74 -27.45
C ALA A 415 27.59 -11.34 -27.94
N THR A 416 27.47 -10.18 -28.58
CA THR A 416 26.22 -9.64 -29.12
C THR A 416 25.99 -10.00 -30.60
N ASN A 417 26.61 -11.09 -31.06
CA ASN A 417 26.55 -11.53 -32.47
C ASN A 417 25.25 -12.30 -32.80
N GLU A 418 24.50 -12.72 -31.78
CA GLU A 418 23.23 -13.42 -31.90
C GLU A 418 22.06 -12.44 -31.69
N VAL A 419 20.91 -12.75 -32.31
CA VAL A 419 19.68 -11.97 -32.16
C VAL A 419 19.26 -11.92 -30.69
N SER A 420 18.99 -10.71 -30.18
CA SER A 420 18.44 -10.54 -28.83
C SER A 420 16.94 -10.86 -28.85
N THR A 421 16.52 -11.88 -28.10
CA THR A 421 15.16 -12.43 -28.12
C THR A 421 14.31 -11.97 -26.93
N SER A 422 14.93 -11.51 -25.84
CA SER A 422 14.23 -10.90 -24.71
C SER A 422 14.84 -9.54 -24.40
N ASN A 423 14.11 -8.49 -24.78
CA ASN A 423 14.46 -7.10 -24.56
C ASN A 423 13.38 -6.48 -23.68
N LEU A 424 13.65 -6.41 -22.37
CA LEU A 424 12.79 -5.70 -21.43
C LEU A 424 13.48 -4.40 -21.07
N LEU A 425 12.89 -3.29 -21.51
CA LEU A 425 13.22 -1.97 -20.98
C LEU A 425 12.15 -1.63 -19.97
N PHE A 426 12.55 -1.32 -18.75
CA PHE A 426 11.64 -0.77 -17.76
C PHE A 426 11.93 0.73 -17.70
N PHE A 427 11.10 1.52 -18.38
CA PHE A 427 11.13 2.96 -18.26
C PHE A 427 10.03 3.43 -17.30
N PHE A 428 10.47 4.01 -16.18
CA PHE A 428 9.68 4.78 -15.20
C PHE A 428 8.61 4.00 -14.43
N PHE A 429 8.91 3.62 -13.18
CA PHE A 429 7.96 2.87 -12.37
C PHE A 429 7.90 3.24 -10.90
N LYS A 430 6.64 3.29 -10.45
CA LYS A 430 6.10 3.41 -9.10
C LYS A 430 6.53 2.23 -8.22
#